data_AF-A0A7V3RPN8-F1
#
_entry.id   AF-A0A7V3RPN8-F1
#
_cell.length_a   1.000
_cell.length_b   1.000
_cell.length_c   1.000
_cell.angle_alpha   90.00
_cell.angle_beta   90.00
_cell.angle_gamma   90.00
#
_symmetry.space_group_name_H-M   'P 1'
#
loop_
_entity.id
_entity.type
_entity.pdbx_description
1 polymer ?
#
loop_
_entity_poly.entity_id
_entity_poly.type
_entity_poly.pdbx_seq_one_letter_code
_entity_poly.pdbx_strand_id
1 'polypeptide(L)'
;MEATLNNEQGLSEADAQALLAEHGYNEVREQPPSRLRAILKRLWGPIPWMLEVALVLEIILGKTIEPAIIAGWLAFSAILGGVQERRAQSALDLLRDRLRVNARVCRNGSWRLLPARELVPGDYVTVTTGDLVPADCVV
;
A
#
# COMPACT_ATOMS: atom_id res chain seq x y z
N MET A 1 1.42 -3.84 33.48
CA MET A 1 1.11 -2.61 34.23
C MET A 1 -0.21 -2.12 33.68
N GLU A 2 -1.29 -2.62 34.27
CA GLU A 2 -2.68 -2.30 33.92
C GLU A 2 -2.95 -0.83 34.24
N ALA A 3 -3.12 -0.01 33.20
CA ALA A 3 -3.64 1.33 33.35
C ALA A 3 -5.17 1.24 33.26
N THR A 4 -5.81 1.20 34.43
CA THR A 4 -7.24 1.47 34.60
C THR A 4 -7.54 2.89 34.14
N LEU A 5 -7.92 3.10 32.88
CA LEU A 5 -8.36 4.39 32.38
C LEU A 5 -9.88 4.47 32.44
N ASN A 6 -10.39 4.59 33.66
CA ASN A 6 -11.78 4.93 33.96
C ASN A 6 -12.05 6.41 33.61
N ASN A 7 -11.84 6.78 32.35
CA ASN A 7 -12.14 8.10 31.82
C ASN A 7 -13.20 7.95 30.74
N GLU A 8 -14.47 8.11 31.11
CA GLU A 8 -15.59 8.20 30.16
C GLU A 8 -15.39 9.32 29.13
N GLN A 9 -14.44 10.22 29.40
CA GLN A 9 -14.08 11.34 28.55
C GLN A 9 -13.05 10.99 27.44
N GLY A 10 -12.56 9.74 27.39
CA GLY A 10 -11.60 9.31 26.37
C GLY A 10 -10.25 10.02 26.42
N LEU A 11 -9.50 9.98 25.32
CA LEU A 11 -8.15 10.56 25.24
C LEU A 11 -8.19 12.08 25.03
N SER A 12 -7.23 12.83 25.56
CA SER A 12 -7.13 14.25 25.22
C SER A 12 -6.58 14.44 23.81
N GLU A 13 -6.99 15.51 23.12
CA GLU A 13 -6.52 15.84 21.78
C GLU A 13 -5.00 16.12 21.76
N ALA A 14 -4.44 16.65 22.85
CA ALA A 14 -3.00 16.84 23.00
C ALA A 14 -2.25 15.50 23.15
N ASP A 15 -2.77 14.57 23.95
CA ASP A 15 -2.19 13.24 24.15
C ASP A 15 -2.29 12.41 22.86
N ALA A 16 -3.42 12.52 22.16
CA ALA A 16 -3.62 11.87 20.86
C ALA A 16 -2.60 12.36 19.82
N GLN A 17 -2.35 13.68 19.77
CA GLN A 17 -1.34 14.24 18.86
C GLN A 17 0.08 13.82 19.24
N ALA A 18 0.40 13.75 20.53
CA ALA A 18 1.70 13.27 21.01
C ALA A 18 1.91 11.79 20.63
N LEU A 19 0.91 10.94 20.85
CA LEU A 19 0.97 9.53 20.48
C LEU A 19 1.03 9.32 18.96
N LEU A 20 0.33 10.15 18.18
CA LEU A 20 0.38 10.10 16.72
C LEU A 20 1.76 10.53 16.20
N ALA A 21 2.40 11.50 16.85
CA ALA A 21 3.78 11.89 16.53
C ALA A 21 4.80 10.79 16.88
N GLU A 22 4.55 10.02 17.94
CA GLU A 22 5.42 8.92 18.38
C GLU A 22 5.22 7.63 17.57
N HIS A 23 3.97 7.22 17.35
CA HIS A 23 3.62 5.94 16.72
C HIS A 23 3.45 6.06 15.20
N GLY A 24 3.23 7.27 14.69
CA GLY A 24 2.89 7.53 13.29
C GLY A 24 1.43 7.19 12.97
N TYR A 25 1.03 7.49 11.73
CA TYR A 25 -0.31 7.19 11.23
C TYR A 25 -0.57 5.68 11.20
N ASN A 26 -1.80 5.29 11.55
CA ASN A 26 -2.32 3.93 11.46
C ASN A 26 -2.59 3.55 9.98
N GLU A 27 -1.53 3.53 9.18
CA GLU A 27 -1.55 3.11 7.78
C GLU A 27 -0.49 2.04 7.57
N VAL A 28 -0.89 0.95 6.89
CA VAL A 28 0.07 -0.02 6.39
C VAL A 28 0.95 0.67 5.35
N ARG A 29 2.22 0.93 5.72
CA ARG A 29 3.24 1.48 4.83
C ARG A 29 3.47 0.51 3.67
N GLU A 30 2.77 0.73 2.58
CA GLU A 30 3.15 0.17 1.29
C GLU A 30 4.42 0.88 0.83
N GLN A 31 5.57 0.25 1.06
CA GLN A 31 6.78 0.71 0.40
C GLN A 31 6.58 0.48 -1.09
N PRO A 32 6.53 1.53 -1.93
CA PRO A 32 6.46 1.31 -3.37
C PRO A 32 7.70 0.51 -3.74
N PRO A 33 7.56 -0.69 -4.35
CA PRO A 33 8.73 -1.44 -4.76
C PRO A 33 9.55 -0.53 -5.68
N SER A 34 10.85 -0.41 -5.39
CA SER A 34 11.71 0.43 -6.24
C SER A 34 11.58 -0.05 -7.68
N ARG A 35 11.27 0.87 -8.62
CA ARG A 35 10.97 0.52 -10.02
C ARG A 35 12.04 -0.40 -10.62
N LEU A 36 13.30 -0.17 -10.25
CA LEU A 36 14.44 -1.01 -10.62
C LEU A 36 14.35 -2.45 -10.07
N ARG A 37 13.96 -2.66 -8.80
CA ARG A 37 13.76 -4.01 -8.24
C ARG A 37 12.59 -4.73 -8.89
N ALA A 38 11.50 -4.02 -9.21
CA ALA A 38 10.36 -4.60 -9.90
C ALA A 38 10.75 -5.08 -11.31
N ILE A 39 11.52 -4.29 -12.05
CA ILE A 39 12.06 -4.67 -13.37
C ILE A 39 13.00 -5.88 -13.24
N LEU A 40 13.92 -5.87 -12.28
CA LEU A 40 14.88 -6.95 -12.08
C LEU A 40 14.18 -8.27 -11.72
N LYS A 41 13.15 -8.22 -10.86
CA LYS A 41 12.32 -9.39 -10.53
C LYS A 41 11.57 -9.91 -11.76
N ARG A 42 11.16 -9.03 -12.67
CA ARG A 42 10.49 -9.39 -13.93
C ARG A 42 11.43 -10.06 -14.93
N LEU A 43 12.75 -9.86 -14.81
CA LEU A 43 13.78 -10.57 -15.59
C LEU A 43 14.16 -11.94 -14.97
N TRP A 44 13.90 -12.16 -13.68
CA TRP A 44 14.05 -13.46 -13.02
C TRP A 44 12.80 -14.34 -13.16
N GLY A 45 12.45 -14.66 -14.41
CA GLY A 45 11.37 -15.60 -14.71
C GLY A 45 11.75 -16.54 -15.85
N PRO A 46 11.08 -17.69 -15.99
CA PRO A 46 11.37 -18.67 -17.03
C PRO A 46 11.17 -18.11 -18.45
N ILE A 47 10.17 -17.23 -18.65
CA ILE A 47 9.90 -16.59 -19.95
C ILE A 47 10.99 -15.58 -20.33
N PRO A 48 11.37 -14.60 -19.47
CA PRO A 48 12.51 -13.72 -19.75
C PRO A 48 13.80 -14.48 -20.01
N TRP A 49 14.13 -15.51 -19.22
CA TRP A 49 15.31 -16.34 -19.46
C TRP A 49 15.31 -16.98 -20.85
N MET A 50 14.16 -17.46 -21.31
CA MET A 50 14.01 -17.99 -22.67
C MET A 50 14.30 -16.93 -23.75
N LEU A 51 13.84 -15.69 -23.53
CA LEU A 51 14.08 -14.57 -24.46
C LEU A 51 15.54 -14.08 -24.44
N GLU A 52 16.18 -14.02 -23.27
CA GLU A 52 17.61 -13.69 -23.14
C GLU A 52 18.48 -14.72 -23.86
N VAL A 53 18.17 -16.02 -23.69
CA VAL A 53 18.87 -17.10 -24.39
C VAL A 53 18.66 -17.00 -25.91
N ALA A 54 17.44 -16.73 -26.37
CA ALA A 54 17.16 -16.52 -27.79
C ALA A 54 17.94 -15.32 -28.36
N LEU A 55 17.98 -14.20 -27.62
CA LEU A 55 18.72 -13.00 -28.02
C LEU A 55 20.23 -13.29 -28.17
N VAL A 56 20.83 -13.98 -27.19
CA VAL A 56 22.25 -14.37 -27.23
C VAL A 56 22.54 -15.29 -28.43
N LEU A 57 21.68 -16.28 -28.68
CA LEU A 57 21.80 -17.19 -29.82
C LEU A 57 21.77 -16.44 -31.17
N GLU A 58 20.86 -15.47 -31.34
CA GLU A 58 20.76 -14.73 -32.59
C GLU A 58 21.91 -13.76 -32.84
N ILE A 59 22.45 -13.16 -31.77
CA ILE A 59 23.68 -12.35 -31.85
C ILE A 59 24.86 -13.23 -32.30
N ILE A 60 24.99 -14.44 -31.76
CA ILE A 60 26.02 -15.41 -32.18
C ILE A 60 25.84 -15.80 -33.65
N LEU A 61 24.59 -15.92 -34.13
CA LEU A 61 24.29 -16.17 -35.54
C LEU A 61 24.59 -14.99 -36.47
N GLY A 62 25.00 -13.82 -35.95
CA GLY A 62 25.33 -12.63 -36.74
C GLY A 62 24.11 -11.95 -37.36
N LYS A 63 22.91 -12.29 -36.88
CA LYS A 63 21.64 -11.74 -37.34
C LYS A 63 21.38 -10.39 -36.66
N THR A 64 20.96 -9.39 -37.43
CA THR A 64 20.72 -8.03 -36.92
C THR A 64 19.23 -7.67 -36.84
N ILE A 65 18.38 -8.32 -37.64
CA ILE A 65 16.95 -7.98 -37.72
C ILE A 65 16.15 -8.70 -36.64
N GLU A 66 16.31 -10.01 -36.50
CA GLU A 66 15.54 -10.80 -35.52
C GLU A 66 15.77 -10.36 -34.05
N PRO A 67 17.01 -10.11 -33.57
CA PRO A 67 17.20 -9.61 -32.20
C PRO A 67 16.66 -8.19 -32.01
N ALA A 68 16.63 -7.37 -33.07
CA ALA A 68 16.00 -6.05 -33.01
C ALA A 68 14.47 -6.13 -32.86
N ILE A 69 13.82 -7.12 -33.49
CA ILE A 69 12.38 -7.38 -33.31
C ILE A 69 12.09 -7.82 -31.87
N ILE A 70 12.90 -8.73 -31.32
CA ILE A 70 12.77 -9.20 -29.93
C ILE A 70 12.94 -8.03 -28.95
N ALA A 71 13.95 -7.20 -29.14
CA ALA A 71 14.19 -6.01 -28.32
C ALA A 71 13.01 -5.01 -28.40
N GLY A 72 12.48 -4.78 -29.60
CA GLY A 72 11.30 -3.93 -29.80
C GLY A 72 10.05 -4.48 -29.10
N TRP A 73 9.84 -5.79 -29.17
CA TRP A 73 8.73 -6.46 -28.47
C TRP A 73 8.87 -6.37 -26.95
N LEU A 74 10.08 -6.58 -26.42
CA LEU A 74 10.37 -6.40 -24.98
C LEU A 74 10.10 -4.96 -24.53
N ALA A 75 10.55 -3.96 -25.29
CA ALA A 75 10.30 -2.55 -25.00
C ALA A 75 8.80 -2.23 -25.01
N PHE A 76 8.07 -2.70 -26.01
CA PHE A 76 6.62 -2.52 -26.11
C PHE A 76 5.87 -3.17 -24.95
N SER A 77 6.21 -4.42 -24.61
CA SER A 77 5.66 -5.14 -23.47
C SER A 77 5.94 -4.45 -22.14
N ALA A 78 7.14 -3.89 -21.96
CA ALA A 78 7.50 -3.12 -20.77
C ALA A 78 6.68 -1.82 -20.65
N ILE A 79 6.49 -1.08 -21.75
CA ILE A 79 5.66 0.14 -21.77
C ILE A 79 4.20 -0.20 -21.46
N LEU A 80 3.62 -1.18 -22.17
CA LEU A 80 2.24 -1.61 -21.91
C LEU A 80 2.06 -2.11 -20.47
N GLY A 81 3.02 -2.89 -19.96
CA GLY A 81 3.03 -3.36 -18.59
C GLY A 81 3.06 -2.21 -17.59
N GLY A 82 3.93 -1.21 -17.81
CA GLY A 82 4.02 -0.03 -16.95
C GLY A 82 2.77 0.84 -16.96
N VAL A 83 2.09 0.95 -18.12
CA VAL A 83 0.80 1.64 -18.22
C VAL A 83 -0.31 0.85 -17.51
N GLN A 84 -0.34 -0.47 -17.66
CA GLN A 84 -1.31 -1.32 -16.97
C GLN A 84 -1.13 -1.31 -15.46
N GLU A 85 0.11 -1.33 -14.98
CA GLU A 85 0.44 -1.30 -13.55
C GLU A 85 0.03 0.03 -12.92
N ARG A 86 0.26 1.15 -13.60
CA ARG A 86 -0.23 2.46 -13.16
C ARG A 86 -1.76 2.51 -13.09
N ARG A 87 -2.46 1.92 -14.06
CA ARG A 87 -3.93 1.86 -14.05
C ARG A 87 -4.45 1.00 -12.89
N ALA A 88 -3.81 -0.13 -12.62
CA ALA A 88 -4.16 -1.00 -11.49
C ALA A 88 -3.93 -0.28 -10.15
N GLN A 89 -2.79 0.40 -9.99
CA GLN A 89 -2.48 1.20 -8.82
C GLN A 89 -3.48 2.34 -8.64
N SER A 90 -3.81 3.11 -9.69
CA SER A 90 -4.82 4.16 -9.59
C SER A 90 -6.22 3.64 -9.23
N ALA A 91 -6.61 2.46 -9.72
CA ALA A 91 -7.88 1.85 -9.32
C ALA A 91 -7.88 1.45 -7.84
N LEU A 92 -6.77 0.89 -7.35
CA LEU A 92 -6.59 0.56 -5.95
C LEU A 92 -6.55 1.82 -5.07
N ASP A 93 -5.86 2.88 -5.48
CA ASP A 93 -5.81 4.15 -4.76
C ASP A 93 -7.20 4.78 -4.65
N LEU A 94 -7.98 4.76 -5.73
CA LEU A 94 -9.37 5.25 -5.73
C LEU A 94 -10.28 4.41 -4.83
N LEU A 95 -10.11 3.09 -4.82
CA LEU A 95 -10.81 2.21 -3.89
C LEU A 95 -10.39 2.52 -2.45
N ARG A 96 -9.10 2.70 -2.20
CA ARG A 96 -8.55 3.01 -0.87
C ARG A 96 -9.02 4.36 -0.35
N ASP A 97 -9.15 5.35 -1.23
CA ASP A 97 -9.69 6.67 -0.89
C ASP A 97 -11.21 6.61 -0.60
N ARG A 98 -11.94 5.74 -1.30
CA ARG A 98 -13.36 5.42 -0.99
C ARG A 98 -13.50 4.60 0.31
N LEU A 99 -12.49 3.80 0.64
CA LEU A 99 -12.35 2.99 1.85
C LEU A 99 -11.67 3.76 2.98
N ARG A 100 -11.67 5.10 2.98
CA ARG A 100 -11.34 5.88 4.19
C ARG A 100 -12.33 5.51 5.28
N VAL A 101 -11.97 4.49 6.04
CA VAL A 101 -12.71 4.02 7.20
C VAL A 101 -12.73 5.19 8.17
N ASN A 102 -13.91 5.71 8.45
CA ASN A 102 -14.08 6.71 9.46
C ASN A 102 -14.45 5.98 10.75
N ALA A 103 -13.72 6.24 11.81
CA ALA A 103 -14.01 5.71 13.13
C ALA A 103 -14.64 6.81 13.98
N ARG A 104 -15.68 6.47 14.74
CA ARG A 104 -16.23 7.39 15.74
C ARG A 104 -15.47 7.17 17.05
N VAL A 105 -14.69 8.18 17.43
CA VAL A 105 -13.83 8.15 18.62
C VAL A 105 -14.31 9.11 19.70
N CYS A 106 -14.09 8.77 20.96
CA CYS A 106 -14.28 9.69 22.08
C CYS A 106 -12.96 10.39 22.43
N ARG A 107 -12.90 11.71 22.21
CA ARG A 107 -11.78 12.57 22.62
C ARG A 107 -12.29 13.80 23.36
N ASN A 108 -11.65 14.15 24.48
CA ASN A 108 -12.06 15.26 25.36
C ASN A 108 -13.56 15.22 25.75
N GLY A 109 -14.14 14.03 25.94
CA GLY A 109 -15.55 13.80 26.28
C GLY A 109 -16.53 14.03 25.15
N SER A 110 -16.04 14.26 23.93
CA SER A 110 -16.86 14.47 22.74
C SER A 110 -16.64 13.34 21.73
N TRP A 111 -17.74 12.80 21.22
CA TRP A 111 -17.71 11.85 20.11
C TRP A 111 -17.50 12.58 18.80
N ARG A 112 -16.41 12.26 18.10
CA ARG A 112 -16.06 12.85 16.80
C ARG A 112 -15.82 11.75 15.78
N LEU A 113 -16.17 12.04 14.53
CA LEU A 113 -15.86 11.16 13.41
C LEU A 113 -14.46 11.53 12.90
N LEU A 114 -13.51 10.62 13.00
CA LEU A 114 -12.13 10.83 12.57
C LEU A 114 -11.70 9.74 11.58
N PRO A 115 -10.79 10.05 10.64
CA PRO A 115 -10.23 9.04 9.75
C PRO A 115 -9.48 7.96 10.57
N ALA A 116 -9.67 6.68 10.26
CA ALA A 116 -9.06 5.57 10.99
C ALA A 116 -7.51 5.60 11.01
N ARG A 117 -6.89 6.28 10.03
CA ARG A 117 -5.44 6.54 9.99
C ARG A 117 -4.92 7.42 11.13
N GLU A 118 -5.79 8.21 11.75
CA GLU A 118 -5.45 9.09 12.87
C GLU A 118 -5.77 8.46 14.23
N LEU A 119 -6.18 7.19 14.25
CA LEU A 119 -6.37 6.41 15.48
C LEU A 119 -5.03 6.14 16.14
N VAL A 120 -5.02 6.27 17.46
CA VAL A 120 -3.86 5.93 18.29
C VAL A 120 -4.23 4.86 19.32
N PRO A 121 -3.26 4.06 19.79
CA PRO A 121 -3.51 3.12 20.88
C PRO A 121 -4.06 3.85 22.12
N GLY A 122 -5.20 3.38 22.63
CA GLY A 122 -5.89 4.00 23.78
C GLY A 122 -7.08 4.90 23.42
N ASP A 123 -7.38 5.12 22.13
CA ASP A 123 -8.63 5.74 21.71
C ASP A 123 -9.84 4.83 21.99
N TYR A 124 -10.92 5.40 22.52
CA TYR A 124 -12.20 4.71 22.64
C TYR A 124 -13.00 4.88 21.35
N VAL A 125 -13.30 3.77 20.69
CA VAL A 125 -14.11 3.72 19.47
C VAL A 125 -15.47 3.09 19.74
N THR A 126 -16.50 3.57 19.05
CA THR A 126 -17.79 2.87 18.98
C THR A 126 -17.91 2.17 17.63
N VAL A 127 -18.30 0.90 17.66
CA VAL A 127 -18.53 0.07 16.47
C VAL A 127 -19.97 -0.39 16.49
N THR A 128 -20.73 -0.04 15.45
CA THR A 128 -22.13 -0.44 15.28
C THR A 128 -22.23 -1.59 14.28
N THR A 129 -23.35 -2.31 14.29
CA THR A 129 -23.63 -3.34 13.28
C THR A 129 -23.57 -2.74 11.86
N GLY A 130 -22.62 -3.21 11.05
CA GLY A 130 -22.38 -2.74 9.69
C GLY A 130 -21.15 -1.84 9.54
N ASP A 131 -20.52 -1.41 10.64
CA ASP A 131 -19.27 -0.66 10.62
C ASP A 131 -18.07 -1.58 10.39
N LEU A 132 -17.07 -1.09 9.65
CA LEU A 132 -15.79 -1.78 9.50
C LEU A 132 -14.93 -1.51 10.74
N VAL A 133 -14.40 -2.56 11.37
CA VAL A 133 -13.50 -2.43 12.53
C VAL A 133 -12.21 -1.72 12.11
N PRO A 134 -11.87 -0.55 12.69
CA PRO A 134 -10.82 0.30 12.14
C PRO A 134 -9.40 -0.06 12.60
N ALA A 135 -9.24 -0.78 13.70
CA ALA A 135 -7.97 -1.28 14.24
C ALA A 135 -8.23 -2.47 15.18
N ASP A 136 -7.18 -3.18 15.58
CA ASP A 136 -7.28 -4.20 16.63
C ASP A 136 -7.73 -3.53 17.94
N CYS A 137 -8.87 -3.98 18.48
CA CYS A 137 -9.51 -3.41 19.65
C CYS A 137 -9.68 -4.47 20.75
N VAL A 138 -9.65 -4.02 22.01
CA VAL A 138 -10.04 -4.83 23.17
C VAL A 138 -11.45 -4.41 23.56
N VAL A 139 -12.34 -5.39 23.76
CA VAL A 139 -13.76 -5.20 24.13
C VAL A 139 -13.94 -5.33 25.62
#